data_AF-J9US28-F1
#
_entry.id   AF-J9US28-F1
#
_cell.length_a   1.000
_cell.length_b   1.000
_cell.length_c   1.000
_cell.angle_alpha   90.00
_cell.angle_beta   90.00
_cell.angle_gamma   90.00
#
_symmetry.space_group_name_H-M   'P 1'
#
loop_
_entity.id
_entity.type
_entity.pdbx_description
1 polymer ?
#
loop_
_entity_poly.entity_id
_entity_poly.type
_entity_poly.pdbx_seq_one_letter_code
_entity_poly.pdbx_strand_id
1 'polypeptide(L)'
;MQEKNEKVNTKESIVKSSLKMSVVTTISRIFGLVRDQIQAILLGTSFIADAFAIGFILPNLLRRLFAEGNMVASFIPVFTDLEKNKGIEASKVFLGLFLHYCH
;
A
#
# COMPACT_ATOMS: atom_id res chain seq x y z
N MET A 1 41.68 12.22 -13.52
CA MET A 1 40.60 13.20 -13.77
C MET A 1 39.45 12.50 -14.52
N GLN A 2 38.73 11.55 -13.89
CA GLN A 2 37.62 10.79 -14.52
C GLN A 2 36.55 10.29 -13.51
N GLU A 3 36.22 11.07 -12.46
CA GLU A 3 35.19 10.65 -11.47
C GLU A 3 33.86 11.45 -11.59
N LYS A 4 33.83 12.55 -12.36
CA LYS A 4 32.69 13.49 -12.35
C LYS A 4 31.54 13.15 -13.30
N ASN A 5 31.70 12.25 -14.28
CA ASN A 5 30.72 12.10 -15.37
C ASN A 5 29.62 11.04 -15.15
N GLU A 6 29.78 10.08 -14.23
CA GLU A 6 28.72 9.10 -13.91
C GLU A 6 27.70 9.63 -12.89
N LYS A 7 28.13 10.51 -11.98
CA LYS A 7 27.26 11.10 -10.94
C LYS A 7 26.25 12.12 -11.48
N VAL A 8 26.40 12.60 -12.72
CA VAL A 8 25.52 13.63 -13.33
C VAL A 8 24.21 13.01 -13.86
N ASN A 9 24.24 11.79 -14.39
CA ASN A 9 23.06 11.13 -14.97
C ASN A 9 22.07 10.63 -13.89
N THR A 10 22.57 10.03 -12.79
CA THR A 10 21.72 9.55 -11.69
C THR A 10 21.12 10.68 -10.86
N LYS A 11 21.83 11.80 -10.69
CA LYS A 11 21.28 12.98 -9.99
C LYS A 11 20.15 13.62 -10.80
N GLU A 12 20.31 13.75 -12.12
CA GLU A 12 19.25 14.25 -12.99
C GLU A 12 18.03 13.31 -13.05
N SER A 13 18.24 11.99 -13.12
CA SER A 13 17.14 11.03 -13.22
C SER A 13 16.34 10.91 -11.91
N ILE A 14 17.00 11.00 -10.75
CA ILE A 14 16.34 11.04 -9.44
C ILE A 14 15.59 12.36 -9.27
N VAL A 15 16.20 13.50 -9.58
CA VAL A 15 15.52 14.82 -9.49
C VAL A 15 14.31 14.86 -10.42
N LYS A 16 14.42 14.37 -11.67
CA LYS A 16 13.28 14.27 -12.60
C LYS A 16 12.19 13.31 -12.10
N SER A 17 12.56 12.23 -11.43
CA SER A 17 11.59 11.25 -10.90
C SER A 17 10.88 11.75 -9.65
N SER A 18 11.62 12.38 -8.72
CA SER A 18 11.05 13.04 -7.54
C SER A 18 10.17 14.22 -7.92
N LEU A 19 10.54 15.00 -8.93
CA LEU A 19 9.72 16.10 -9.43
C LEU A 19 8.41 15.59 -10.06
N LYS A 20 8.47 14.50 -10.83
CA LYS A 20 7.26 13.85 -11.36
C LYS A 20 6.34 13.37 -10.23
N MET A 21 6.89 12.72 -9.20
CA MET A 21 6.09 12.29 -8.05
C MET A 21 5.51 13.47 -7.26
N SER A 22 6.26 14.56 -7.06
CA SER A 22 5.75 15.72 -6.34
C SER A 22 4.65 16.44 -7.11
N VAL A 23 4.79 16.57 -8.45
CA VAL A 23 3.76 17.14 -9.32
C VAL A 23 2.48 16.30 -9.25
N VAL A 24 2.59 14.98 -9.40
CA VAL A 24 1.44 14.08 -9.28
C VAL A 24 0.82 14.16 -7.89
N THR A 25 1.63 14.26 -6.83
CA THR A 25 1.13 14.40 -5.44
C THR A 25 0.37 15.71 -5.23
N THR A 26 0.89 16.83 -5.74
CA THR A 26 0.23 18.14 -5.62
C THR A 26 -1.07 18.19 -6.42
N ILE A 27 -1.08 17.62 -7.63
CA ILE A 27 -2.29 17.51 -8.45
C ILE A 27 -3.36 16.68 -7.71
N SER A 28 -2.98 15.56 -7.10
CA SER A 28 -3.90 14.75 -6.29
C SER A 28 -4.46 15.50 -5.09
N ARG A 29 -3.68 16.37 -4.45
CA ARG A 29 -4.18 17.24 -3.37
C ARG A 29 -5.22 18.24 -3.88
N ILE A 30 -4.95 18.88 -5.01
CA ILE A 30 -5.88 19.85 -5.62
C ILE A 30 -7.19 19.14 -6.00
N PHE A 31 -7.12 17.98 -6.65
CA PHE A 31 -8.30 17.16 -6.95
C PHE A 31 -9.06 16.76 -5.68
N GLY A 32 -8.35 16.44 -4.59
CA GLY A 32 -8.96 16.18 -3.28
C GLY A 32 -9.74 17.39 -2.75
N LEU A 33 -9.16 18.59 -2.81
CA LEU A 33 -9.82 19.83 -2.38
C LEU A 33 -11.06 20.15 -3.23
N VAL A 34 -10.98 19.95 -4.55
CA VAL A 34 -12.12 20.13 -5.46
C VAL A 34 -13.23 19.14 -5.13
N ARG A 35 -12.91 17.87 -4.88
CA ARG A 35 -13.87 16.86 -4.44
C ARG A 35 -14.55 17.28 -3.14
N ASP A 36 -13.78 17.74 -2.16
CA ASP A 36 -14.33 18.15 -0.86
C ASP A 36 -15.25 19.38 -1.01
N GLN A 37 -14.89 20.32 -1.89
CA GLN A 37 -15.73 21.47 -2.22
C GLN A 37 -17.03 21.05 -2.94
N ILE A 38 -16.96 20.11 -3.88
CA ILE A 38 -18.12 19.55 -4.58
C ILE A 38 -19.04 18.81 -3.59
N GLN A 39 -18.48 18.01 -2.69
CA GLN A 39 -19.26 17.31 -1.65
C GLN A 39 -19.97 18.29 -0.72
N ALA A 40 -19.31 19.37 -0.30
CA ALA A 40 -19.92 20.42 0.52
C ALA A 40 -21.07 21.13 -0.20
N ILE A 41 -20.96 21.35 -1.52
CA ILE A 41 -21.99 22.00 -2.33
C ILE A 41 -23.16 21.05 -2.62
N LEU A 42 -22.88 19.79 -2.98
CA LEU A 42 -23.90 18.82 -3.40
C LEU A 42 -24.69 18.22 -2.24
N LEU A 43 -24.04 17.95 -1.10
CA LEU A 43 -24.67 17.24 0.01
C LEU A 43 -25.35 18.17 1.02
N GLY A 44 -25.03 19.47 1.00
CA GLY A 44 -25.60 20.44 1.93
C GLY A 44 -25.44 20.00 3.40
N THR A 45 -26.37 20.41 4.27
CA THR A 45 -26.37 20.20 5.73
C THR A 45 -25.75 18.87 6.20
N SER A 46 -24.67 19.00 6.99
CA SER A 46 -23.86 18.03 7.76
C SER A 46 -24.18 16.52 7.74
N PHE A 47 -25.43 16.07 7.78
CA PHE A 47 -25.82 14.67 7.97
C PHE A 47 -25.46 13.76 6.78
N ILE A 48 -25.69 14.21 5.55
CA ILE A 48 -25.38 13.42 4.35
C ILE A 48 -23.86 13.37 4.12
N ALA A 49 -23.16 14.47 4.40
CA ALA A 49 -21.71 14.54 4.33
C ALA A 49 -21.04 13.57 5.30
N ASP A 50 -21.57 13.43 6.53
CA ASP A 50 -21.05 12.52 7.55
C ASP A 50 -21.22 11.04 7.15
N ALA A 51 -22.38 10.67 6.62
CA ALA A 51 -22.62 9.32 6.09
C ALA A 51 -21.70 8.98 4.90
N PHE A 52 -21.46 9.94 4.01
CA PHE A 52 -20.55 9.76 2.87
C PHE A 52 -19.09 9.62 3.32
N ALA A 53 -18.67 10.39 4.34
CA ALA A 53 -17.35 10.28 4.96
C ALA A 53 -17.13 8.90 5.59
N ILE A 54 -18.12 8.38 6.32
CA ILE A 54 -18.08 7.02 6.88
C ILE A 54 -17.99 5.97 5.76
N GLY A 55 -18.70 6.15 4.66
CA GLY A 55 -18.62 5.28 3.47
C GLY A 55 -17.21 5.19 2.86
N PHE A 56 -16.43 6.27 2.90
CA PHE A 56 -15.03 6.25 2.44
C PHE A 56 -14.04 5.68 3.47
N ILE A 57 -14.38 5.71 4.75
CA ILE A 57 -13.57 5.10 5.81
C ILE A 57 -13.66 3.56 5.72
N LEU A 58 -14.78 3.03 5.22
CA LEU A 58 -15.04 1.60 5.05
C LEU A 58 -13.90 0.83 4.37
N PRO A 59 -13.41 1.19 3.16
CA PRO A 59 -12.30 0.46 2.53
C PRO A 59 -11.01 0.51 3.34
N ASN A 60 -10.74 1.60 4.07
CA ASN A 60 -9.54 1.71 4.88
C ASN A 60 -9.63 0.84 6.15
N LEU A 61 -10.83 0.73 6.74
CA LEU A 61 -11.12 -0.20 7.82
C LEU A 61 -11.03 -1.65 7.35
N LEU A 62 -11.63 -1.99 6.22
CA LEU A 62 -11.52 -3.33 5.62
C LEU A 62 -10.05 -3.68 5.35
N ARG A 63 -9.28 -2.77 4.75
CA ARG A 63 -7.84 -2.97 4.52
C ARG A 63 -7.07 -3.21 5.81
N ARG A 64 -7.35 -2.44 6.88
CA ARG A 64 -6.75 -2.67 8.20
C ARG A 64 -7.18 -4.02 8.79
N LEU A 65 -8.46 -4.36 8.75
CA LEU A 65 -8.95 -5.65 9.24
C LEU A 65 -8.34 -6.84 8.48
N PHE A 66 -8.09 -6.73 7.18
CA PHE A 66 -7.49 -7.79 6.37
C PHE A 66 -5.95 -7.79 6.39
N ALA A 67 -5.29 -6.67 6.71
CA ALA A 67 -3.83 -6.55 6.74
C ALA A 67 -3.24 -6.60 8.15
N GLU A 68 -3.86 -5.94 9.12
CA GLU A 68 -3.53 -6.03 10.56
C GLU A 68 -4.15 -7.31 11.16
N GLY A 69 -5.32 -7.74 10.68
CA GLY A 69 -5.75 -9.12 10.86
C GLY A 69 -4.89 -10.00 9.98
N ASN A 70 -4.07 -10.86 10.58
CA ASN A 70 -3.12 -11.82 9.99
C ASN A 70 -3.76 -12.82 8.98
N MET A 71 -4.98 -12.54 8.52
CA MET A 71 -5.81 -13.34 7.63
C MET A 71 -5.21 -13.41 6.24
N VAL A 72 -4.83 -12.30 5.58
CA VAL A 72 -4.23 -12.36 4.24
C VAL A 72 -2.84 -13.01 4.29
N ALA A 73 -2.04 -12.72 5.31
CA ALA A 73 -0.72 -13.31 5.51
C ALA A 73 -0.76 -14.82 5.81
N SER A 74 -1.82 -15.33 6.44
CA SER A 74 -2.04 -16.77 6.66
C SER A 74 -2.78 -17.44 5.49
N PHE A 75 -3.60 -16.69 4.74
CA PHE A 75 -4.36 -17.21 3.60
C PHE A 75 -3.47 -17.43 2.37
N ILE A 76 -2.49 -16.55 2.11
CA ILE A 76 -1.53 -16.72 1.02
C ILE A 76 -0.76 -18.06 1.11
N PRO A 77 -0.11 -18.43 2.23
CA PRO A 77 0.58 -19.72 2.33
C PRO A 77 -0.39 -20.90 2.27
N VAL A 78 -1.59 -20.81 2.86
CA VAL A 78 -2.60 -21.88 2.77
C VAL A 78 -3.10 -22.08 1.33
N PHE A 79 -3.37 -21.01 0.60
CA PHE A 79 -3.77 -21.07 -0.81
C PHE A 79 -2.62 -21.57 -1.69
N THR A 80 -1.40 -21.09 -1.43
CA THR A 80 -0.19 -21.56 -2.10
C THR A 80 0.09 -23.03 -1.81
N ASP A 81 -0.20 -23.51 -0.60
CA ASP A 81 -0.06 -24.91 -0.22
C ASP A 81 -1.13 -25.78 -0.88
N LEU A 82 -2.36 -25.28 -1.06
CA LEU A 82 -3.39 -25.96 -1.85
C LEU A 82 -3.03 -26.01 -3.34
N GLU A 83 -2.40 -24.97 -3.87
CA GLU A 83 -1.90 -24.91 -5.25
C GLU A 83 -0.64 -25.77 -5.45
N LYS A 84 0.24 -25.84 -4.44
CA LYS A 84 1.57 -26.49 -4.52
C LYS A 84 1.66 -27.89 -3.95
N ASN A 85 0.70 -28.41 -3.17
CA ASN A 85 0.81 -29.76 -2.58
C ASN A 85 0.61 -30.91 -3.59
N LYS A 86 1.47 -30.91 -4.60
CA LYS A 86 2.52 -31.91 -4.74
C LYS A 86 3.87 -31.39 -4.19
N GLY A 87 4.09 -31.36 -2.88
CA GLY A 87 5.47 -31.12 -2.39
C GLY A 87 5.67 -30.95 -0.89
N ILE A 88 6.38 -31.90 -0.30
CA ILE A 88 6.77 -32.08 1.13
C ILE A 88 7.67 -30.93 1.69
N GLU A 89 7.96 -29.89 0.91
CA GLU A 89 8.96 -28.86 1.25
C GLU A 89 8.47 -27.78 2.23
N ALA A 90 7.20 -27.39 2.17
CA ALA A 90 6.65 -26.34 3.05
C ALA A 90 6.74 -26.73 4.54
N SER A 91 6.61 -28.03 4.84
CA SER A 91 6.68 -28.59 6.19
C SER A 91 8.09 -28.54 6.78
N LYS A 92 9.15 -28.65 5.94
CA LYS A 92 10.55 -28.62 6.40
C LYS A 92 11.07 -27.21 6.69
N VAL A 93 10.63 -26.22 5.92
CA VAL A 93 11.02 -24.81 6.15
C VAL A 93 10.41 -24.26 7.43
N PHE A 94 9.14 -24.62 7.72
CA PHE A 94 8.48 -24.21 8.96
C PHE A 94 9.11 -24.87 10.20
N LEU A 95 9.49 -26.15 10.12
CA LEU A 95 10.18 -26.87 11.20
C LEU A 95 11.60 -26.34 11.46
N GLY A 96 12.32 -25.96 10.40
CA GLY A 96 13.67 -25.37 10.50
C GLY A 96 13.66 -23.95 11.11
N LEU A 97 12.64 -23.15 10.81
CA LEU A 97 12.48 -21.82 11.41
C LEU A 97 12.19 -21.91 12.92
N PHE A 98 11.43 -22.91 13.34
CA PHE A 98 11.00 -23.06 14.74
C PHE A 98 12.12 -23.56 15.66
N LEU A 99 13.00 -24.44 15.17
CA LEU A 99 14.12 -24.97 15.96
C LEU A 99 15.32 -24.01 16.06
N HIS A 100 15.51 -23.10 15.10
CA HIS A 100 16.64 -22.15 15.12
C HIS A 100 16.37 -20.89 15.94
N TYR A 101 15.10 -20.50 16.13
CA TYR A 101 14.72 -19.33 16.93
C TYR A 101 14.61 -19.62 18.44
N CYS A 102 14.91 -20.86 18.86
CA CYS A 102 14.87 -21.31 20.26
C CYS A 102 16.27 -21.54 20.85
N HIS A 103 17.26 -20.78 20.39
CA HIS A 103 18.57 -20.66 21.04
C HIS A 103 18.92 -19.18 21.17
#